data_AF-A0A4R2LGX0-F1
#
_entry.id   AF-A0A4R2LGX0-F1
#
_cell.length_a   1.000
_cell.length_b   1.000
_cell.length_c   1.000
_cell.angle_alpha   90.00
_cell.angle_beta   90.00
_cell.angle_gamma   90.00
#
_symmetry.space_group_name_H-M   'P 1'
#
loop_
_entity.id
_entity.type
_entity.pdbx_description
1 polymer ?
#
loop_
_entity_poly.entity_id
_entity_poly.type
_entity_poly.pdbx_seq_one_letter_code
_entity_poly.pdbx_strand_id
1 'polypeptide(L)'
;MYKFDDIDITSLGAMPGKVPGECLAISGVFDLPKRVGETEYNWGTSIEPFVEEADIKLDGRTITLVCVVNHGMVEEFKQHAIACRKLTTDFGVFDVIQRDAIFVERHANICIVTVKLWQPEYIPVELTVNPSGGAYMLIGLFNLADDFGVYMKYKSGVRDTSKRIEVQTTSLYSSSMYREPQELSFSCFLKAGTMQEAYSKMMQFHALCVSPGIKMFTDAENKQHKIYFKDEIRCKTIADGLLSFDLKMRKLND
;
A
#
# COMPACT_ATOMS: atom_id res chain seq x y z
N MET A 1 6.23 9.55 -18.70
CA MET A 1 5.33 9.50 -19.88
C MET A 1 4.15 8.59 -19.55
N TYR A 2 2.92 8.99 -19.87
CA TYR A 2 1.72 8.19 -19.58
C TYR A 2 1.02 7.77 -20.86
N LYS A 3 0.57 6.52 -20.93
CA LYS A 3 -0.19 5.99 -22.07
C LYS A 3 -1.40 5.20 -21.62
N PHE A 4 -2.50 5.34 -22.35
CA PHE A 4 -3.62 4.42 -22.32
C PHE A 4 -3.46 3.41 -23.44
N ASP A 5 -3.20 2.16 -23.07
CA ASP A 5 -2.71 1.12 -23.98
C ASP A 5 -1.43 1.62 -24.69
N ASP A 6 -1.48 1.76 -26.02
CA ASP A 6 -0.37 2.25 -26.83
C ASP A 6 -0.45 3.76 -27.15
N ILE A 7 -1.50 4.45 -26.68
CA ILE A 7 -1.80 5.83 -27.03
C ILE A 7 -1.27 6.77 -25.95
N ASP A 8 -0.33 7.64 -26.32
CA ASP A 8 0.18 8.68 -25.42
C ASP A 8 -0.91 9.70 -25.10
N ILE A 9 -1.09 10.02 -23.81
CA ILE A 9 -2.12 10.97 -23.38
C ILE A 9 -1.93 12.37 -24.00
N THR A 10 -0.72 12.73 -24.40
CA THR A 10 -0.43 14.00 -25.09
C THR A 10 -1.08 14.10 -26.46
N SER A 11 -1.22 12.98 -27.16
CA SER A 11 -1.95 12.91 -28.43
C SER A 11 -3.46 13.16 -28.24
N LEU A 12 -3.98 12.93 -27.04
CA LEU A 12 -5.36 13.18 -26.62
C LEU A 12 -5.54 14.60 -26.05
N GLY A 13 -4.59 15.51 -26.30
CA GLY A 13 -4.63 16.88 -25.81
C GLY A 13 -4.50 17.00 -24.28
N ALA A 14 -3.91 16.00 -23.63
CA ALA A 14 -3.72 15.95 -22.19
C ALA A 14 -2.26 16.12 -21.78
N MET A 15 -2.02 16.83 -20.68
CA MET A 15 -0.73 16.89 -20.00
C MET A 15 -0.88 16.37 -18.57
N PRO A 16 0.17 15.78 -17.97
CA PRO A 16 0.11 15.32 -16.59
C PRO A 16 -0.13 16.48 -15.63
N GLY A 17 -1.15 16.37 -14.77
CA GLY A 17 -1.44 17.33 -13.70
C GLY A 17 -1.19 16.68 -12.35
N LYS A 18 -0.73 17.44 -11.35
CA LYS A 18 -0.41 16.86 -10.03
C LYS A 18 -1.65 16.32 -9.33
N VAL A 19 -1.53 15.15 -8.72
CA VAL A 19 -2.53 14.65 -7.77
C VAL A 19 -2.57 15.62 -6.57
N PRO A 20 -3.76 16.04 -6.11
CA PRO A 20 -3.87 16.97 -4.98
C PRO A 20 -3.14 16.44 -3.73
N GLY A 21 -2.20 17.25 -3.22
CA GLY A 21 -1.41 16.91 -2.03
C GLY A 21 -0.20 15.99 -2.30
N GLU A 22 0.12 15.73 -3.55
CA GLU A 22 1.23 14.87 -3.98
C GLU A 22 2.13 15.57 -5.02
N CYS A 23 3.34 15.05 -5.21
CA CYS A 23 4.32 15.64 -6.15
C CYS A 23 4.22 15.09 -7.58
N LEU A 24 3.56 13.96 -7.78
CA LEU A 24 3.37 13.32 -9.09
C LEU A 24 1.96 13.50 -9.66
N ALA A 25 1.83 13.23 -10.95
CA ALA A 25 0.53 13.16 -11.63
C ALA A 25 -0.21 11.84 -11.44
N ILE A 26 0.42 10.88 -10.76
CA ILE A 26 -0.10 9.54 -10.52
C ILE A 26 0.03 9.19 -9.04
N SER A 27 -0.97 8.52 -8.51
CA SER A 27 -0.95 7.92 -7.17
C SER A 27 -1.49 6.49 -7.18
N GLY A 28 -1.26 5.74 -6.11
CA GLY A 28 -1.66 4.33 -6.00
C GLY A 28 -0.67 3.32 -6.60
N VAL A 29 0.28 3.74 -7.43
CA VAL A 29 1.33 2.85 -7.97
C VAL A 29 2.31 2.34 -6.91
N PHE A 30 2.45 3.06 -5.80
CA PHE A 30 3.27 2.68 -4.65
C PHE A 30 2.48 1.95 -3.56
N ASP A 31 1.18 1.72 -3.77
CA ASP A 31 0.32 1.17 -2.73
C ASP A 31 0.41 -0.36 -2.71
N LEU A 32 0.33 -0.93 -1.50
CA LEU A 32 0.12 -2.34 -1.25
C LEU A 32 -1.38 -2.57 -0.98
N PRO A 33 -2.09 -3.35 -1.80
CA PRO A 33 -3.44 -3.78 -1.47
C PRO A 33 -3.50 -4.50 -0.13
N LYS A 34 -4.63 -4.38 0.55
CA LYS A 34 -4.93 -5.21 1.73
C LYS A 34 -5.06 -6.68 1.34
N ARG A 35 -4.96 -7.55 2.33
CA ARG A 35 -5.38 -8.95 2.17
C ARG A 35 -6.90 -9.07 2.10
N VAL A 36 -7.39 -10.06 1.35
CA VAL A 36 -8.81 -10.38 1.18
C VAL A 36 -9.12 -11.82 1.59
N GLY A 37 -10.40 -12.11 1.82
CA GLY A 37 -10.84 -13.38 2.38
C GLY A 37 -10.65 -13.44 3.89
N GLU A 38 -10.66 -14.66 4.43
CA GLU A 38 -10.33 -14.88 5.83
C GLU A 38 -8.82 -14.74 6.02
N THR A 39 -8.39 -13.82 6.88
CA THR A 39 -6.96 -13.57 7.14
C THR A 39 -6.51 -14.11 8.49
N GLU A 40 -7.46 -14.47 9.34
CA GLU A 40 -7.25 -14.97 10.69
C GLU A 40 -8.47 -15.74 11.18
N TYR A 41 -8.24 -16.71 12.06
CA TYR A 41 -9.28 -17.46 12.75
C TYR A 41 -9.27 -17.12 14.24
N ASN A 42 -10.47 -16.98 14.82
CA ASN A 42 -10.65 -16.70 16.23
C ASN A 42 -11.05 -17.98 16.98
N TRP A 43 -10.12 -18.53 17.77
CA TRP A 43 -10.35 -19.71 18.60
C TRP A 43 -11.11 -19.41 19.90
N GLY A 44 -11.49 -18.15 20.15
CA GLY A 44 -12.06 -17.68 21.41
C GLY A 44 -11.00 -17.43 22.50
N THR A 45 -9.91 -18.18 22.46
CA THR A 45 -8.76 -18.06 23.37
C THR A 45 -7.54 -17.41 22.72
N SER A 46 -7.45 -17.46 21.39
CA SER A 46 -6.33 -16.95 20.61
C SER A 46 -6.80 -16.58 19.21
N ILE A 47 -6.02 -15.74 18.54
CA ILE A 47 -6.16 -15.48 17.11
C ILE A 47 -5.03 -16.20 16.38
N GLU A 48 -5.38 -17.02 15.41
CA GLU A 48 -4.45 -17.67 14.51
C GLU A 48 -4.41 -16.88 13.19
N PRO A 49 -3.28 -16.27 12.83
CA PRO A 49 -3.16 -15.60 11.55
C PRO A 49 -2.88 -16.62 10.45
N PHE A 50 -3.62 -16.55 9.35
CA PHE A 50 -3.32 -17.36 8.17
C PHE A 50 -2.19 -16.67 7.42
N VAL A 51 -0.97 -17.22 7.47
CA VAL A 51 0.23 -16.59 6.91
C VAL A 51 0.99 -17.53 5.98
N GLU A 52 0.42 -18.68 5.66
CA GLU A 52 0.95 -19.55 4.62
C GLU A 52 0.70 -18.95 3.24
N GLU A 53 1.57 -19.28 2.29
CA GLU A 53 1.52 -18.72 0.93
C GLU A 53 0.13 -18.88 0.27
N ALA A 54 -0.50 -20.04 0.46
CA ALA A 54 -1.82 -20.34 -0.09
C ALA A 54 -2.96 -19.46 0.46
N ASP A 55 -2.76 -18.88 1.66
CA ASP A 55 -3.74 -18.05 2.37
C ASP A 55 -3.52 -16.55 2.15
N ILE A 56 -2.39 -16.16 1.56
CA ILE A 56 -2.08 -14.77 1.27
C ILE A 56 -2.68 -14.40 -0.09
N LYS A 57 -3.90 -13.86 -0.04
CA LYS A 57 -4.57 -13.28 -1.20
C LYS A 57 -4.69 -11.77 -1.02
N LEU A 58 -4.24 -11.02 -2.02
CA LEU A 58 -4.30 -9.56 -2.04
C LEU A 58 -5.51 -9.09 -2.84
N ASP A 59 -6.08 -7.96 -2.41
CA ASP A 59 -7.04 -7.21 -3.23
C ASP A 59 -6.32 -6.61 -4.45
N GLY A 60 -7.09 -5.96 -5.31
CA GLY A 60 -6.51 -5.03 -6.28
C GLY A 60 -6.16 -3.67 -5.64
N ARG A 61 -5.67 -2.74 -6.46
CA ARG A 61 -5.44 -1.35 -6.05
C ARG A 61 -5.98 -0.35 -7.05
N THR A 62 -6.31 0.84 -6.55
CA THR A 62 -6.71 1.95 -7.42
C THR A 62 -5.50 2.78 -7.77
N ILE A 63 -5.21 2.91 -9.05
CA ILE A 63 -4.22 3.83 -9.60
C ILE A 63 -4.96 5.07 -10.10
N THR A 64 -4.61 6.23 -9.59
CA THR A 64 -5.24 7.50 -9.98
C THR A 64 -4.30 8.30 -10.85
N LEU A 65 -4.74 8.70 -12.04
CA LEU A 65 -4.02 9.60 -12.92
C LEU A 65 -4.77 10.93 -13.01
N VAL A 66 -4.06 12.04 -12.78
CA VAL A 66 -4.58 13.39 -12.97
C VAL A 66 -3.96 14.01 -14.21
N CYS A 67 -4.81 14.58 -15.07
CA CYS A 67 -4.40 15.22 -16.31
C CYS A 67 -5.07 16.59 -16.45
N VAL A 68 -4.39 17.54 -17.06
CA VAL A 68 -4.98 18.75 -17.60
C VAL A 68 -5.24 18.53 -19.08
N VAL A 69 -6.50 18.57 -19.50
CA VAL A 69 -6.95 18.24 -20.85
C VAL A 69 -7.57 19.46 -21.51
N ASN A 70 -7.26 19.68 -22.79
CA ASN A 70 -7.92 20.70 -23.58
C ASN A 70 -9.43 20.45 -23.61
N HIS A 71 -10.25 21.48 -23.36
CA HIS A 71 -11.71 21.33 -23.22
C HIS A 71 -12.36 20.58 -24.41
N GLY A 72 -11.92 20.85 -25.64
CA GLY A 72 -12.43 20.19 -26.85
C GLY A 72 -12.08 18.71 -26.99
N MET A 73 -11.10 18.20 -26.23
CA MET A 73 -10.60 16.82 -26.31
C MET A 73 -11.04 15.95 -25.13
N VAL A 74 -11.79 16.50 -24.15
CA VAL A 74 -12.14 15.81 -22.90
C VAL A 74 -12.94 14.53 -23.14
N GLU A 75 -13.90 14.55 -24.08
CA GLU A 75 -14.71 13.36 -24.36
C GLU A 75 -13.90 12.26 -25.05
N GLU A 76 -13.04 12.61 -26.02
CA GLU A 76 -12.12 11.65 -26.64
C GLU A 76 -11.17 11.05 -25.60
N PHE A 77 -10.56 11.89 -24.75
CA PHE A 77 -9.72 11.44 -23.65
C PHE A 77 -10.45 10.46 -22.71
N LYS A 78 -11.70 10.76 -22.33
CA LYS A 78 -12.52 9.88 -21.50
C LYS A 78 -12.80 8.54 -22.16
N GLN A 79 -13.11 8.51 -23.45
CA GLN A 79 -13.36 7.25 -24.17
C GLN A 79 -12.14 6.34 -24.12
N HIS A 80 -10.94 6.89 -24.36
CA HIS A 80 -9.69 6.14 -24.22
C HIS A 80 -9.42 5.70 -22.79
N ALA A 81 -9.66 6.56 -21.79
CA ALA A 81 -9.53 6.20 -20.38
C ALA A 81 -10.47 5.06 -19.96
N ILE A 82 -11.70 5.03 -20.49
CA ILE A 82 -12.72 3.98 -20.24
C ILE A 82 -12.32 2.66 -20.91
N ALA A 83 -11.83 2.74 -22.15
CA ALA A 83 -11.40 1.58 -22.92
C ALA A 83 -10.05 1.00 -22.44
N CYS A 84 -9.24 1.81 -21.76
CA CYS A 84 -7.89 1.47 -21.30
C CYS A 84 -7.86 0.12 -20.58
N ARG A 85 -6.94 -0.75 -21.01
CA ARG A 85 -6.62 -2.01 -20.33
C ARG A 85 -5.20 -2.04 -19.80
N LYS A 86 -4.30 -1.23 -20.36
CA LYS A 86 -2.91 -1.12 -19.92
C LYS A 86 -2.55 0.34 -19.68
N LEU A 87 -2.30 0.69 -18.44
CA LEU A 87 -1.76 2.01 -18.10
C LEU A 87 -0.24 1.95 -18.10
N THR A 88 0.40 2.62 -19.05
CA THR A 88 1.85 2.80 -19.05
C THR A 88 2.23 4.05 -18.27
N THR A 89 3.25 3.94 -17.42
CA THR A 89 3.80 5.01 -16.58
C THR A 89 5.32 4.96 -16.59
N ASP A 90 5.98 5.90 -15.91
CA ASP A 90 7.45 5.85 -15.73
C ASP A 90 7.89 4.68 -14.84
N PHE A 91 7.00 4.11 -14.02
CA PHE A 91 7.31 3.00 -13.10
C PHE A 91 7.05 1.61 -13.71
N GLY A 92 6.34 1.54 -14.84
CA GLY A 92 5.96 0.29 -15.47
C GLY A 92 4.59 0.36 -16.16
N VAL A 93 4.14 -0.81 -16.60
CA VAL A 93 2.84 -1.02 -17.26
C VAL A 93 1.94 -1.79 -16.30
N PHE A 94 0.71 -1.33 -16.12
CA PHE A 94 -0.26 -1.91 -15.20
C PHE A 94 -1.51 -2.35 -15.97
N ASP A 95 -1.90 -3.62 -15.81
CA ASP A 95 -3.19 -4.08 -16.29
C ASP A 95 -4.30 -3.49 -15.40
N VAL A 96 -5.19 -2.73 -16.02
CA VAL A 96 -6.19 -1.93 -15.31
C VAL A 96 -7.56 -2.00 -15.99
N ILE A 97 -8.58 -1.65 -15.23
CA ILE A 97 -9.92 -1.39 -15.74
C ILE A 97 -10.45 -0.07 -15.21
N GLN A 98 -11.22 0.64 -16.02
CA GLN A 98 -11.94 1.83 -15.59
C GLN A 98 -13.23 1.38 -14.88
N ARG A 99 -13.21 1.35 -13.54
CA ARG A 99 -14.35 0.92 -12.70
C ARG A 99 -15.11 2.09 -12.07
N ASP A 100 -14.38 3.13 -11.67
CA ASP A 100 -14.92 4.21 -10.84
C ASP A 100 -15.38 5.41 -11.70
N ALA A 101 -15.81 6.52 -11.09
CA ALA A 101 -16.14 7.72 -11.86
C ALA A 101 -14.87 8.45 -12.35
N ILE A 102 -14.93 9.02 -13.55
CA ILE A 102 -13.96 10.01 -14.03
C ILE A 102 -14.47 11.40 -13.60
N PHE A 103 -13.67 12.11 -12.81
CA PHE A 103 -14.03 13.46 -12.35
C PHE A 103 -13.43 14.51 -13.29
N VAL A 104 -14.21 15.52 -13.66
CA VAL A 104 -13.80 16.59 -14.57
C VAL A 104 -14.12 17.94 -13.93
N GLU A 105 -13.09 18.73 -13.68
CA GLU A 105 -13.22 20.12 -13.21
C GLU A 105 -12.86 21.08 -14.34
N ARG A 106 -13.82 21.93 -14.75
CA ARG A 106 -13.63 22.85 -15.88
C ARG A 106 -13.04 24.17 -15.43
N HIS A 107 -11.99 24.62 -16.10
CA HIS A 107 -11.40 25.96 -15.95
C HIS A 107 -11.22 26.62 -17.32
N ALA A 108 -12.18 27.46 -17.72
CA ALA A 108 -12.21 28.11 -19.02
C ALA A 108 -12.03 27.13 -20.20
N ASN A 109 -10.84 27.11 -20.80
CA ASN A 109 -10.48 26.31 -21.98
C ASN A 109 -9.76 24.99 -21.65
N ILE A 110 -9.51 24.71 -20.37
CA ILE A 110 -8.92 23.46 -19.90
C ILE A 110 -9.85 22.76 -18.91
N CYS A 111 -9.64 21.46 -18.74
CA CYS A 111 -10.33 20.64 -17.76
C CYS A 111 -9.31 19.81 -16.98
N ILE A 112 -9.39 19.81 -15.66
CA ILE A 112 -8.63 18.90 -14.81
C ILE A 112 -9.44 17.59 -14.74
N VAL A 113 -8.89 16.54 -15.33
CA VAL A 113 -9.52 15.22 -15.41
C VAL A 113 -8.79 14.29 -14.44
N THR A 114 -9.54 13.72 -13.49
CA THR A 114 -9.05 12.70 -12.55
C THR A 114 -9.62 11.35 -12.95
N VAL A 115 -8.75 10.46 -13.43
CA VAL A 115 -9.09 9.11 -13.87
C VAL A 115 -8.67 8.13 -12.78
N LYS A 116 -9.62 7.36 -12.26
CA LYS A 116 -9.36 6.26 -11.32
C LYS A 116 -9.46 4.94 -12.06
N LEU A 117 -8.35 4.22 -12.09
CA LEU A 117 -8.17 2.94 -12.77
C LEU A 117 -7.92 1.86 -11.70
N TRP A 118 -8.65 0.76 -11.78
CA TRP A 118 -8.51 -0.36 -10.86
C TRP A 118 -7.58 -1.40 -11.46
N GLN A 119 -6.45 -1.70 -10.81
CA GLN A 119 -5.62 -2.86 -11.10
C GLN A 119 -6.20 -4.06 -10.32
N PRO A 120 -6.85 -5.04 -10.99
CA PRO A 120 -7.56 -6.10 -10.30
C PRO A 120 -6.64 -7.14 -9.65
N GLU A 121 -5.48 -7.37 -10.24
CA GLU A 121 -4.51 -8.34 -9.75
C GLU A 121 -3.18 -7.64 -9.46
N TYR A 122 -2.73 -7.77 -8.22
CA TYR A 122 -1.44 -7.26 -7.76
C TYR A 122 -0.57 -8.43 -7.34
N ILE A 123 0.50 -8.64 -8.08
CA ILE A 123 1.51 -9.67 -7.79
C ILE A 123 2.75 -8.95 -7.25
N PRO A 124 3.10 -9.17 -5.96
CA PRO A 124 4.34 -8.65 -5.40
C PRO A 124 5.55 -9.16 -6.20
N VAL A 125 6.58 -8.32 -6.29
CA VAL A 125 7.86 -8.76 -6.86
C VAL A 125 8.50 -9.83 -5.96
N GLU A 126 9.41 -10.62 -6.50
CA GLU A 126 10.25 -11.50 -5.69
C GLU A 126 11.15 -10.66 -4.76
N LEU A 127 11.25 -11.07 -3.50
CA LEU A 127 12.15 -10.44 -2.52
C LEU A 127 13.59 -10.86 -2.83
N THR A 128 14.38 -9.95 -3.40
CA THR A 128 15.77 -10.19 -3.81
C THR A 128 16.78 -9.41 -2.96
N VAL A 129 16.32 -8.47 -2.14
CA VAL A 129 17.17 -7.76 -1.19
C VAL A 129 17.72 -8.76 -0.16
N ASN A 130 19.02 -8.65 0.12
CA ASN A 130 19.65 -9.43 1.18
C ASN A 130 19.57 -8.67 2.50
N PRO A 131 19.21 -9.32 3.62
CA PRO A 131 19.11 -8.66 4.91
C PRO A 131 20.49 -8.19 5.40
N SER A 132 20.63 -6.91 5.72
CA SER A 132 21.87 -6.36 6.30
C SER A 132 21.98 -6.52 7.82
N GLY A 133 20.86 -6.74 8.51
CA GLY A 133 20.81 -6.85 9.96
C GLY A 133 21.28 -5.59 10.69
N GLY A 134 21.94 -5.77 11.83
CA GLY A 134 22.52 -4.69 12.62
C GLY A 134 21.62 -4.13 13.70
N ALA A 135 21.78 -2.84 14.00
CA ALA A 135 20.98 -2.12 14.99
C ALA A 135 19.73 -1.50 14.32
N TYR A 136 18.89 -0.83 15.11
CA TYR A 136 17.64 -0.18 14.69
C TYR A 136 16.46 -1.15 14.48
N MET A 137 15.39 -0.65 13.86
CA MET A 137 14.17 -1.41 13.65
C MET A 137 14.38 -2.46 12.56
N LEU A 138 14.07 -3.71 12.90
CA LEU A 138 14.26 -4.87 12.04
C LEU A 138 12.93 -5.58 11.80
N ILE A 139 12.75 -6.17 10.63
CA ILE A 139 11.77 -7.24 10.40
C ILE A 139 12.54 -8.50 9.99
N GLY A 140 12.55 -9.50 10.87
CA GLY A 140 13.45 -10.64 10.77
C GLY A 140 14.89 -10.16 10.87
N LEU A 141 15.66 -10.36 9.80
CA LEU A 141 17.02 -9.87 9.66
C LEU A 141 17.12 -8.59 8.81
N PHE A 142 16.00 -8.12 8.24
CA PHE A 142 16.01 -6.96 7.37
C PHE A 142 16.01 -5.66 8.17
N ASN A 143 16.97 -4.80 7.86
CA ASN A 143 17.06 -3.44 8.39
C ASN A 143 16.22 -2.50 7.54
N LEU A 144 15.17 -1.95 8.14
CA LEU A 144 14.18 -1.19 7.37
C LEU A 144 14.78 0.06 6.71
N ALA A 145 15.72 0.71 7.39
CA ALA A 145 16.39 1.90 6.88
C ALA A 145 17.43 1.55 5.81
N ASP A 146 18.29 0.57 6.07
CA ASP A 146 19.41 0.28 5.17
C ASP A 146 18.98 -0.53 3.94
N ASP A 147 18.07 -1.50 4.12
CA ASP A 147 17.65 -2.43 3.07
C ASP A 147 16.56 -1.84 2.17
N PHE A 148 15.65 -1.03 2.74
CA PHE A 148 14.50 -0.46 2.01
C PHE A 148 14.41 1.06 2.04
N GLY A 149 15.25 1.77 2.81
CA GLY A 149 15.13 3.22 2.97
C GLY A 149 13.93 3.65 3.82
N VAL A 150 13.32 2.74 4.59
CA VAL A 150 12.12 2.96 5.39
C VAL A 150 12.48 3.38 6.81
N TYR A 151 12.07 4.59 7.17
CA TYR A 151 12.16 5.16 8.50
C TYR A 151 10.78 5.18 9.14
N MET A 152 10.68 4.73 10.38
CA MET A 152 9.40 4.59 11.07
C MET A 152 9.37 5.35 12.38
N LYS A 153 8.23 5.95 12.68
CA LYS A 153 7.92 6.57 13.96
C LYS A 153 6.63 5.99 14.51
N TYR A 154 6.65 5.62 15.78
CA TYR A 154 5.43 5.18 16.47
C TYR A 154 4.33 6.23 16.38
N LYS A 155 3.15 5.78 15.94
CA LYS A 155 1.94 6.61 15.87
C LYS A 155 1.00 6.28 17.03
N SER A 156 0.74 4.99 17.27
CA SER A 156 -0.10 4.49 18.37
C SER A 156 0.07 2.98 18.57
N GLY A 157 -0.55 2.40 19.60
CA GLY A 157 -0.59 0.95 19.80
C GLY A 157 0.35 0.41 20.88
N VAL A 158 1.53 1.01 21.09
CA VAL A 158 2.58 0.44 21.97
C VAL A 158 2.14 0.26 23.42
N ARG A 159 1.36 1.20 23.95
CA ARG A 159 0.87 1.20 25.34
C ARG A 159 -0.61 0.87 25.45
N ASP A 160 -1.26 0.60 24.32
CA ASP A 160 -2.70 0.39 24.26
C ASP A 160 -3.02 -1.06 24.58
N THR A 161 -4.21 -1.32 25.12
CA THR A 161 -4.67 -2.68 25.38
C THR A 161 -5.75 -3.07 24.39
N SER A 162 -5.54 -4.14 23.63
CA SER A 162 -6.47 -4.62 22.58
C SER A 162 -7.85 -4.98 23.13
N LYS A 163 -8.88 -4.97 22.28
CA LYS A 163 -10.24 -5.37 22.69
C LYS A 163 -10.27 -6.84 23.16
N ARG A 164 -11.19 -7.16 24.07
CA ARG A 164 -11.43 -8.56 24.46
C ARG A 164 -12.05 -9.32 23.31
N ILE A 165 -11.69 -10.58 23.17
CA ILE A 165 -12.35 -11.50 22.24
C ILE A 165 -13.75 -11.79 22.77
N GLU A 166 -14.77 -11.59 21.92
CA GLU A 166 -16.10 -12.10 22.20
C GLU A 166 -16.12 -13.62 22.05
N VAL A 167 -16.33 -14.33 23.16
CA VAL A 167 -16.48 -15.78 23.20
C VAL A 167 -17.96 -16.13 23.23
N GLN A 168 -18.44 -16.88 22.22
CA GLN A 168 -19.76 -17.50 22.26
C GLN A 168 -19.77 -18.71 23.19
N THR A 169 -19.59 -18.45 24.48
CA THR A 169 -19.74 -19.46 25.54
C THR A 169 -20.90 -19.05 26.45
N THR A 170 -21.53 -20.00 27.11
CA THR A 170 -22.55 -19.75 28.15
C THR A 170 -21.98 -19.04 29.39
N SER A 171 -20.66 -18.83 29.45
CA SER A 171 -19.96 -18.09 30.48
C SER A 171 -20.04 -16.58 30.25
N LEU A 172 -20.30 -15.83 31.32
CA LEU A 172 -20.38 -14.37 31.32
C LEU A 172 -19.09 -13.73 30.76
N TYR A 173 -19.25 -12.71 29.89
CA TYR A 173 -18.18 -11.87 29.32
C TYR A 173 -17.15 -11.34 30.36
N SER A 174 -17.55 -11.26 31.63
CA SER A 174 -16.71 -10.85 32.75
C SER A 174 -15.55 -11.81 33.07
N SER A 175 -15.55 -13.07 32.60
CA SER A 175 -14.54 -14.07 32.96
C SER A 175 -13.41 -14.30 31.95
N SER A 176 -13.51 -13.85 30.69
CA SER A 176 -12.42 -14.05 29.71
C SER A 176 -11.38 -12.91 29.75
N MET A 177 -10.09 -13.27 29.83
CA MET A 177 -8.98 -12.29 29.72
C MET A 177 -8.40 -12.19 28.31
N TYR A 178 -8.87 -13.03 27.38
CA TYR A 178 -8.35 -13.12 26.02
C TYR A 178 -8.64 -11.87 25.20
N ARG A 179 -7.67 -11.44 24.41
CA ARG A 179 -7.71 -10.20 23.63
C ARG A 179 -7.26 -10.42 22.20
N GLU A 180 -7.79 -9.58 21.32
CA GLU A 180 -7.35 -9.51 19.93
C GLU A 180 -5.86 -9.13 19.84
N PRO A 181 -5.17 -9.48 18.73
CA PRO A 181 -3.83 -9.01 18.44
C PRO A 181 -3.73 -7.49 18.56
N GLN A 182 -2.68 -7.03 19.22
CA GLN A 182 -2.41 -5.60 19.37
C GLN A 182 -2.04 -5.02 17.99
N GLU A 183 -2.68 -3.92 17.60
CA GLU A 183 -2.31 -3.19 16.39
C GLU A 183 -1.20 -2.20 16.73
N LEU A 184 -0.01 -2.41 16.15
CA LEU A 184 1.07 -1.43 16.18
C LEU A 184 0.95 -0.56 14.92
N SER A 185 0.76 0.73 15.12
CA SER A 185 0.62 1.71 14.04
C SER A 185 1.81 2.65 14.00
N PHE A 186 2.37 2.83 12.80
CA PHE A 186 3.53 3.67 12.56
C PHE A 186 3.26 4.67 11.44
N SER A 187 3.85 5.85 11.57
CA SER A 187 4.01 6.79 10.46
C SER A 187 5.41 6.58 9.87
N CYS A 188 5.46 6.34 8.57
CA CYS A 188 6.65 5.92 7.86
C CYS A 188 7.01 6.88 6.74
N PHE A 189 8.30 6.97 6.46
CA PHE A 189 8.87 7.63 5.29
C PHE A 189 9.81 6.68 4.58
N LEU A 190 9.71 6.57 3.26
CA LEU A 190 10.71 5.91 2.44
C LEU A 190 11.54 6.96 1.71
N LYS A 191 12.86 6.87 1.86
CA LYS A 191 13.82 7.76 1.20
C LYS A 191 14.71 7.00 0.21
N ALA A 192 14.81 7.54 -0.99
CA ALA A 192 15.68 7.08 -2.07
C ALA A 192 16.28 8.27 -2.83
N GLY A 193 17.22 8.02 -3.75
CA GLY A 193 17.85 9.06 -4.56
C GLY A 193 16.95 9.58 -5.69
N THR A 194 16.02 8.76 -6.18
CA THR A 194 15.04 9.12 -7.22
C THR A 194 13.70 8.45 -6.95
N MET A 195 12.62 8.93 -7.57
CA MET A 195 11.31 8.28 -7.47
C MET A 195 11.30 6.86 -8.07
N GLN A 196 12.12 6.58 -9.09
CA GLN A 196 12.24 5.22 -9.65
C GLN A 196 12.89 4.27 -8.65
N GLU A 197 13.94 4.72 -7.95
CA GLU A 197 14.55 3.94 -6.88
C GLU A 197 13.59 3.75 -5.70
N ALA A 198 12.82 4.78 -5.35
CA ALA A 198 11.77 4.68 -4.33
C ALA A 198 10.72 3.63 -4.69
N TYR A 199 10.30 3.57 -5.95
CA TYR A 199 9.39 2.54 -6.45
C TYR A 199 9.97 1.14 -6.25
N SER A 200 11.21 0.90 -6.73
CA SER A 200 11.87 -0.39 -6.60
C SER A 200 12.01 -0.83 -5.14
N LYS A 201 12.43 0.07 -4.24
CA LYS A 201 12.54 -0.22 -2.80
C LYS A 201 11.19 -0.49 -2.16
N MET A 202 10.15 0.27 -2.52
CA MET A 202 8.80 0.04 -2.00
C MET A 202 8.25 -1.32 -2.44
N MET A 203 8.48 -1.74 -3.69
CA MET A 203 8.06 -3.07 -4.17
C MET A 203 8.78 -4.20 -3.43
N GLN A 204 10.08 -4.05 -3.13
CA GLN A 204 10.82 -5.01 -2.30
C GLN A 204 10.29 -5.02 -0.85
N PHE A 205 9.92 -3.86 -0.31
CA PHE A 205 9.30 -3.77 1.01
C PHE A 205 7.92 -4.44 1.04
N HIS A 206 7.12 -4.30 -0.01
CA HIS A 206 5.86 -5.05 -0.16
C HIS A 206 6.10 -6.56 -0.14
N ALA A 207 7.08 -7.04 -0.91
CA ALA A 207 7.46 -8.45 -0.95
C ALA A 207 7.84 -8.96 0.45
N LEU A 208 8.57 -8.16 1.24
CA LEU A 208 8.83 -8.49 2.64
C LEU A 208 7.53 -8.56 3.45
N CYS A 209 6.66 -7.55 3.40
CA CYS A 209 5.42 -7.52 4.18
C CYS A 209 4.49 -8.69 3.89
N VAL A 210 4.40 -9.14 2.63
CA VAL A 210 3.50 -10.20 2.19
C VAL A 210 4.18 -11.57 2.06
N SER A 211 5.48 -11.66 2.36
CA SER A 211 6.14 -12.97 2.37
C SER A 211 5.51 -13.89 3.42
N PRO A 212 5.45 -15.22 3.20
CA PRO A 212 4.83 -16.15 4.13
C PRO A 212 5.44 -16.11 5.54
N GLY A 213 4.64 -16.54 6.52
CA GLY A 213 5.04 -16.75 7.90
C GLY A 213 4.90 -15.54 8.82
N ILE A 214 4.84 -15.84 10.13
CA ILE A 214 4.91 -14.84 11.21
C ILE A 214 6.31 -14.22 11.20
N LYS A 215 6.38 -12.89 11.30
CA LYS A 215 7.66 -12.17 11.28
C LYS A 215 8.03 -11.69 12.67
N MET A 216 9.32 -11.52 12.88
CA MET A 216 9.83 -10.91 14.09
C MET A 216 10.14 -9.44 13.86
N PHE A 217 9.42 -8.54 14.51
CA PHE A 217 9.75 -7.12 14.53
C PHE A 217 10.60 -6.78 15.74
N THR A 218 11.76 -6.19 15.53
CA THR A 218 12.59 -5.59 16.58
C THR A 218 12.37 -4.10 16.56
N ASP A 219 11.95 -3.51 17.68
CA ASP A 219 11.71 -2.07 17.77
C ASP A 219 12.97 -1.27 18.14
N ALA A 220 12.84 0.06 18.21
CA ALA A 220 13.95 0.96 18.57
C ALA A 220 14.45 0.77 20.02
N GLU A 221 13.71 0.10 20.90
CA GLU A 221 14.13 -0.28 22.25
C GLU A 221 14.73 -1.70 22.28
N ASN A 222 15.00 -2.30 21.11
CA ASN A 222 15.44 -3.68 20.91
C ASN A 222 14.46 -4.74 21.46
N LYS A 223 13.18 -4.40 21.64
CA LYS A 223 12.16 -5.37 22.01
C LYS A 223 11.66 -6.09 20.76
N GLN A 224 11.44 -7.38 20.93
CA GLN A 224 11.02 -8.30 19.90
C GLN A 224 9.51 -8.56 19.99
N HIS A 225 8.80 -8.41 18.87
CA HIS A 225 7.37 -8.64 18.75
C HIS A 225 7.07 -9.58 17.57
N LYS A 226 6.31 -10.65 17.81
CA LYS A 226 5.79 -11.50 16.72
C LYS A 226 4.67 -10.76 16.01
N ILE A 227 4.80 -10.56 14.70
CA ILE A 227 3.87 -9.76 13.91
C ILE A 227 3.45 -10.44 12.60
N TYR A 228 2.33 -9.97 12.05
CA TYR A 228 1.90 -10.25 10.69
C TYR A 228 1.24 -9.02 10.05
N PHE A 229 1.15 -9.03 8.72
CA PHE A 229 0.56 -7.95 7.92
C PHE A 229 -0.75 -8.41 7.27
N LYS A 230 -1.73 -7.51 7.23
CA LYS A 230 -3.00 -7.73 6.51
C LYS A 230 -3.64 -6.48 5.94
N ASP A 231 -3.33 -5.31 6.50
CA ASP A 231 -3.90 -4.04 6.05
C ASP A 231 -3.21 -3.53 4.78
N GLU A 232 -3.89 -2.63 4.08
CA GLU A 232 -3.32 -1.89 2.97
C GLU A 232 -2.21 -0.93 3.42
N ILE A 233 -1.26 -0.65 2.52
CA ILE A 233 -0.32 0.45 2.65
C ILE A 233 -0.66 1.47 1.57
N ARG A 234 -1.02 2.68 1.99
CA ARG A 234 -1.26 3.82 1.08
C ARG A 234 -0.12 4.80 1.13
N CYS A 235 0.49 5.03 0.00
CA CYS A 235 1.65 5.87 -0.17
C CYS A 235 1.24 7.23 -0.76
N LYS A 236 1.88 8.28 -0.25
CA LYS A 236 1.83 9.62 -0.85
C LYS A 236 3.21 10.03 -1.28
N THR A 237 3.32 10.53 -2.50
CA THR A 237 4.55 11.08 -3.05
C THR A 237 4.73 12.52 -2.56
N ILE A 238 5.75 12.76 -1.74
CA ILE A 238 5.96 14.08 -1.08
C ILE A 238 6.93 14.95 -1.90
N ALA A 239 8.03 14.35 -2.32
CA ALA A 239 9.08 14.97 -3.12
C ALA A 239 9.79 13.88 -3.93
N ASP A 240 10.70 14.25 -4.82
CA ASP A 240 11.47 13.26 -5.56
C ASP A 240 12.23 12.32 -4.60
N GLY A 241 12.11 11.01 -4.81
CA GLY A 241 12.67 9.99 -3.94
C GLY A 241 12.09 9.91 -2.51
N LEU A 242 10.99 10.61 -2.20
CA LEU A 242 10.40 10.61 -0.85
C LEU A 242 8.91 10.22 -0.86
N LEU A 243 8.61 9.09 -0.20
CA LEU A 243 7.26 8.61 0.05
C LEU A 243 6.91 8.75 1.53
N SER A 244 5.63 8.97 1.83
CA SER A 244 5.06 8.85 3.17
C SER A 244 3.91 7.87 3.18
N PHE A 245 3.80 7.07 4.23
CA PHE A 245 2.72 6.11 4.41
C PHE A 245 2.51 5.79 5.88
N ASP A 246 1.36 5.23 6.22
CA ASP A 246 1.16 4.60 7.52
C ASP A 246 1.33 3.08 7.37
N LEU A 247 1.93 2.45 8.38
CA LEU A 247 2.12 1.01 8.43
C LEU A 247 1.43 0.44 9.68
N LYS A 248 0.62 -0.59 9.46
CA LYS A 248 -0.06 -1.33 10.52
C LYS A 248 0.48 -2.74 10.60
N MET A 249 0.84 -3.15 11.81
CA MET A 249 1.30 -4.50 12.12
C MET A 249 0.36 -5.08 13.17
N ARG A 250 -0.05 -6.34 13.02
CA ARG A 250 -0.75 -7.07 14.08
C ARG A 250 0.28 -7.83 14.88
N LYS A 251 0.41 -7.49 16.16
CA LYS A 251 1.25 -8.16 17.13
C LYS A 251 0.47 -9.28 17.81
N LEU A 252 1.00 -10.48 17.76
CA LEU A 252 0.47 -11.61 18.50
C LEU A 252 0.71 -11.40 20.00
N ASN A 253 -0.32 -11.68 20.79
CA ASN A 253 -0.21 -11.67 22.24
C ASN A 253 0.55 -12.93 22.67
N ASP A 254 1.59 -12.76 23.49
CA ASP A 254 2.31 -13.87 24.13
C ASP A 254 1.49 -14.49 25.27
#